data_AF-A0A838WQ31-F1
#
_entry.id   AF-A0A838WQ31-F1
#
_cell.length_a   1.000
_cell.length_b   1.000
_cell.length_c   1.000
_cell.angle_alpha   90.00
_cell.angle_beta   90.00
_cell.angle_gamma   90.00
#
_symmetry.space_group_name_H-M   'P 1'
#
loop_
_entity.id
_entity.type
_entity.pdbx_description
1 polymer ?
#
loop_
_entity_poly.entity_id
_entity_poly.type
_entity_poly.pdbx_seq_one_letter_code
_entity_poly.pdbx_strand_id
1 'polypeptide(L)'
;EGPALVRGTIYAGAGAGLLLALIYLGLGTIGRIIPNPAQYDNGAALLSDASNLTLGTAGQIVFALIVLLACITTAVGLITATAEYFSEQFAGSYKTWAIIFTIMSTLIATQGLEFVMAIAAPVIGFLYPPAIALILVTLIEPLFRSRTRFTWAFFLPIWVAVIWSAIETAISLGWAADVLTPLVAWAPLQDAGLGWVVPVAIAFAIGLAIDLARPKSPLKLGTVETVEGDHVNA
;
A
#
# COMPACT_ATOMS: atom_id res chain seq x y z
N GLU A 1 17.27 -2.34 19.53
CA GLU A 1 17.90 -2.43 18.19
C GLU A 1 18.86 -1.26 18.01
N GLY A 2 20.03 -1.47 17.40
CA GLY A 2 21.09 -0.45 17.35
C GLY A 2 20.84 0.65 16.30
N PRO A 3 21.33 1.90 16.51
CA PRO A 3 21.14 3.03 15.59
C PRO A 3 21.71 2.77 14.18
N ALA A 4 22.70 1.87 14.05
CA ALA A 4 23.26 1.48 12.77
C ALA A 4 22.27 0.66 11.91
N LEU A 5 21.47 -0.22 12.53
CA LEU A 5 20.49 -1.04 11.83
C LEU A 5 19.35 -0.16 11.31
N VAL A 6 18.80 0.71 12.16
CA VAL A 6 17.75 1.67 11.79
C VAL A 6 18.19 2.56 10.63
N ARG A 7 19.41 3.10 10.71
CA ARG A 7 19.95 3.95 9.64
C ARG A 7 20.16 3.19 8.33
N GLY A 8 20.63 1.93 8.42
CA GLY A 8 20.76 1.05 7.27
C GLY A 8 19.41 0.80 6.57
N THR A 9 18.38 0.47 7.34
CA THR A 9 17.01 0.26 6.84
C THR A 9 16.43 1.50 6.18
N ILE A 10 16.64 2.69 6.76
CA ILE A 10 16.19 3.96 6.18
C ILE A 10 16.86 4.21 4.82
N TYR A 11 18.18 4.05 4.70
CA TYR A 11 18.87 4.27 3.43
C TYR A 11 18.47 3.25 2.37
N ALA A 12 18.33 1.97 2.76
CA ALA A 12 17.86 0.93 1.84
C ALA A 12 16.44 1.23 1.35
N GLY A 13 15.53 1.59 2.26
CA GLY A 13 14.14 1.94 1.92
C GLY A 13 14.03 3.18 1.04
N ALA A 14 14.74 4.26 1.38
CA ALA A 14 14.74 5.49 0.58
C ALA A 14 15.36 5.27 -0.81
N GLY A 15 16.45 4.51 -0.90
CA GLY A 15 17.07 4.15 -2.17
C GLY A 15 16.16 3.30 -3.05
N ALA A 16 15.53 2.26 -2.48
CA ALA A 16 14.57 1.42 -3.19
C ALA A 16 13.35 2.22 -3.66
N GLY A 17 12.80 3.08 -2.79
CA GLY A 17 11.65 3.93 -3.11
C GLY A 17 11.93 4.92 -4.24
N LEU A 18 13.11 5.57 -4.23
CA LEU A 18 13.52 6.48 -5.29
C LEU A 18 13.69 5.75 -6.64
N LEU A 19 14.33 4.59 -6.63
CA LEU A 19 14.49 3.79 -7.84
C LEU A 19 13.14 3.33 -8.40
N LEU A 20 12.23 2.89 -7.52
CA LEU A 20 10.88 2.50 -7.91
C LEU A 20 10.11 3.66 -8.52
N ALA A 21 10.17 4.85 -7.91
CA ALA A 21 9.54 6.05 -8.45
C ALA A 21 10.05 6.39 -9.86
N LEU A 22 11.37 6.32 -10.09
CA LEU A 22 11.95 6.55 -11.42
C LEU A 22 11.46 5.53 -12.45
N ILE A 23 11.39 4.25 -12.07
CA ILE A 23 10.88 3.19 -12.95
C ILE A 23 9.42 3.46 -13.31
N TYR A 24 8.55 3.75 -12.34
CA TYR A 24 7.13 4.02 -12.58
C TYR A 24 6.89 5.28 -13.42
N LEU A 25 7.67 6.34 -13.22
CA LEU A 25 7.63 7.53 -14.08
C LEU A 25 8.04 7.19 -15.53
N GLY A 26 9.06 6.34 -15.69
CA GLY A 26 9.47 5.82 -17.00
C GLY A 26 8.37 5.03 -17.69
N LEU A 27 7.77 4.06 -16.98
CA LEU A 27 6.67 3.24 -17.49
C LEU A 27 5.44 4.09 -17.86
N GLY A 28 5.07 5.06 -17.02
CA GLY A 28 3.97 5.99 -17.30
C GLY A 28 4.24 6.86 -18.53
N THR A 29 5.50 7.26 -18.74
CA THR A 29 5.91 8.01 -19.93
C THR A 29 5.80 7.16 -21.19
N ILE A 30 6.19 5.88 -21.14
CA ILE A 30 6.01 4.94 -22.25
C ILE A 30 4.52 4.79 -22.60
N GLY A 31 3.66 4.63 -21.58
CA GLY A 31 2.20 4.55 -21.77
C GLY A 31 1.59 5.78 -22.43
N ARG A 32 2.19 6.95 -22.24
CA ARG A 32 1.75 8.21 -22.88
C ARG A 32 2.24 8.34 -24.33
N ILE A 33 3.41 7.81 -24.66
CA ILE A 33 4.07 8.01 -25.97
C ILE A 33 3.68 6.92 -26.97
N ILE A 34 3.29 5.73 -26.49
CA ILE A 34 2.96 4.61 -27.38
C ILE A 34 1.83 4.99 -28.37
N PRO A 35 1.95 4.63 -29.66
CA PRO A 35 0.88 4.82 -30.62
C PRO A 35 -0.38 4.03 -30.24
N ASN A 36 -1.56 4.64 -30.36
CA ASN A 36 -2.86 4.02 -30.11
C ASN A 36 -2.95 3.27 -28.77
N PRO A 37 -2.71 3.93 -27.62
CA PRO A 37 -2.71 3.26 -26.31
C PRO A 37 -4.04 2.57 -25.98
N ALA A 38 -5.15 3.07 -26.55
CA ALA A 38 -6.49 2.51 -26.35
C ALA A 38 -6.72 1.13 -27.00
N GLN A 39 -5.77 0.62 -27.80
CA GLN A 39 -5.88 -0.71 -28.43
C GLN A 39 -5.47 -1.86 -27.50
N TYR A 40 -4.80 -1.56 -26.38
CA TYR A 40 -4.29 -2.58 -25.47
C TYR A 40 -5.22 -2.75 -24.28
N ASP A 41 -5.60 -3.99 -23.99
CA ASP A 41 -6.45 -4.32 -22.85
C ASP A 41 -5.70 -4.25 -21.51
N ASN A 42 -4.37 -4.44 -21.53
CA ASN A 42 -3.55 -4.43 -20.32
C ASN A 42 -2.14 -3.86 -20.52
N GLY A 43 -1.55 -3.41 -19.40
CA GLY A 43 -0.22 -2.80 -19.38
C GLY A 43 0.91 -3.76 -19.75
N ALA A 44 0.74 -5.08 -19.57
CA ALA A 44 1.77 -6.06 -19.93
C ALA A 44 1.92 -6.17 -21.46
N ALA A 45 0.81 -6.26 -22.19
CA ALA A 45 0.80 -6.25 -23.65
C ALA A 45 1.34 -4.92 -24.20
N LEU A 46 0.89 -3.79 -23.62
CA LEU A 46 1.34 -2.46 -24.00
C LEU A 46 2.86 -2.31 -23.89
N LEU A 47 3.43 -2.68 -22.75
CA LEU A 47 4.87 -2.55 -22.51
C LEU A 47 5.70 -3.55 -23.32
N SER A 48 5.17 -4.76 -23.55
CA SER A 48 5.82 -5.75 -24.42
C SER A 48 5.90 -5.23 -25.86
N ASP A 49 4.82 -4.64 -26.38
CA ASP A 49 4.83 -4.08 -27.73
C ASP A 49 5.68 -2.82 -27.82
N ALA A 50 5.65 -1.94 -26.81
CA ALA A 50 6.55 -0.79 -26.73
C ALA A 50 8.03 -1.19 -26.78
N SER A 51 8.39 -2.29 -26.11
CA SER A 51 9.75 -2.83 -26.15
C SER A 51 10.12 -3.37 -27.54
N ASN A 52 9.17 -3.97 -28.25
CA ASN A 52 9.35 -4.43 -29.63
C ASN A 52 9.52 -3.26 -30.60
N LEU A 53 8.68 -2.22 -30.49
CA LEU A 53 8.77 -1.02 -31.32
C LEU A 53 10.10 -0.28 -31.16
N THR A 54 10.68 -0.29 -29.95
CA THR A 54 11.90 0.48 -29.64
C THR A 54 13.18 -0.30 -29.95
N LEU A 55 13.22 -1.60 -29.63
CA LEU A 55 14.43 -2.43 -29.62
C LEU A 55 14.29 -3.73 -30.45
N GLY A 56 13.15 -3.91 -31.12
CA GLY A 56 12.81 -5.14 -31.85
C GLY A 56 12.60 -6.34 -30.94
N THR A 57 12.61 -7.53 -31.54
CA THR A 57 12.41 -8.81 -30.84
C THR A 57 13.40 -9.05 -29.69
N ALA A 58 14.64 -8.58 -29.84
CA ALA A 58 15.65 -8.68 -28.79
C ALA A 58 15.24 -7.91 -27.53
N GLY A 59 14.71 -6.69 -27.68
CA GLY A 59 14.20 -5.89 -26.57
C GLY A 59 13.02 -6.55 -25.86
N GLN A 60 12.12 -7.16 -26.63
CA GLN A 60 10.97 -7.88 -26.08
C GLN A 60 11.38 -9.09 -25.22
N ILE A 61 12.38 -9.85 -25.65
CA ILE A 61 12.93 -10.97 -24.87
C ILE A 61 13.57 -10.46 -23.57
N VAL A 62 14.38 -9.40 -23.66
CA VAL A 62 15.02 -8.80 -22.48
C VAL A 62 13.98 -8.27 -21.50
N PHE A 63 12.94 -7.59 -21.98
CA PHE A 63 11.84 -7.11 -21.15
C PHE A 63 11.13 -8.27 -20.44
N ALA A 64 10.80 -9.35 -21.16
CA ALA A 64 10.16 -10.53 -20.58
C ALA A 64 11.02 -11.15 -19.46
N LEU A 65 12.35 -11.23 -19.64
CA LEU A 65 13.26 -11.74 -18.61
C LEU A 65 13.30 -10.82 -17.38
N ILE A 66 13.35 -9.50 -17.57
CA ILE A 66 13.33 -8.53 -16.48
C ILE A 66 12.04 -8.64 -15.67
N VAL A 67 10.88 -8.67 -16.35
CA VAL A 67 9.58 -8.81 -15.69
C VAL A 67 9.49 -10.13 -14.94
N LEU A 68 9.95 -11.23 -15.53
CA LEU A 68 9.97 -12.54 -14.88
C LEU A 68 10.81 -12.52 -13.60
N LEU A 69 12.03 -11.98 -13.65
CA LEU A 69 12.91 -11.84 -12.48
C LEU A 69 12.27 -10.95 -11.40
N ALA A 70 11.73 -9.80 -11.78
CA ALA A 70 11.06 -8.88 -10.86
C ALA A 70 9.87 -9.55 -10.15
N CYS A 71 8.96 -10.15 -10.92
CA CYS A 71 7.78 -10.83 -10.40
C CYS A 71 8.12 -12.01 -9.48
N ILE A 72 9.18 -12.78 -9.78
CA ILE A 72 9.63 -13.87 -8.90
C ILE A 72 10.06 -13.33 -7.55
N THR A 73 10.87 -12.27 -7.51
CA THR A 73 11.34 -11.71 -6.23
C THR A 73 10.20 -11.16 -5.38
N THR A 74 9.22 -10.48 -5.99
CA THR A 74 8.03 -9.99 -5.29
C THR A 74 7.15 -11.14 -4.80
N ALA A 75 6.93 -12.17 -5.62
CA ALA A 75 6.14 -13.34 -5.23
C ALA A 75 6.78 -14.07 -4.03
N VAL A 76 8.09 -14.30 -4.07
CA VAL A 76 8.83 -14.90 -2.94
C VAL A 76 8.71 -14.03 -1.68
N GLY A 77 8.91 -12.71 -1.80
CA GLY A 77 8.79 -11.79 -0.66
C GLY A 77 7.40 -11.79 -0.03
N LEU A 78 6.33 -11.76 -0.83
CA LEU A 78 4.96 -11.78 -0.32
C LEU A 78 4.59 -13.13 0.29
N ILE A 79 4.94 -14.26 -0.35
CA ILE A 79 4.63 -15.60 0.16
C ILE A 79 5.36 -15.85 1.49
N THR A 80 6.62 -15.44 1.59
CA THR A 80 7.40 -15.60 2.82
C THR A 80 6.81 -14.75 3.96
N ALA A 81 6.51 -13.48 3.72
CA ALA A 81 5.91 -12.59 4.72
C ALA A 81 4.53 -13.05 5.20
N THR A 82 3.65 -13.50 4.28
CA THR A 82 2.33 -14.01 4.68
C THR A 82 2.42 -15.36 5.39
N ALA A 83 3.33 -16.25 4.97
CA ALA A 83 3.53 -17.52 5.64
C ALA A 83 4.08 -17.34 7.06
N GLU A 84 4.99 -16.37 7.26
CA GLU A 84 5.52 -16.01 8.58
C GLU A 84 4.39 -15.50 9.48
N TYR A 85 3.63 -14.50 9.04
CA TYR A 85 2.48 -13.95 9.77
C TYR A 85 1.45 -15.04 10.16
N PHE A 86 1.09 -15.92 9.23
CA PHE A 86 0.13 -16.99 9.51
C PHE A 86 0.70 -18.08 10.42
N SER A 87 2.01 -18.33 10.37
CA SER A 87 2.65 -19.30 11.27
C SER A 87 2.76 -18.81 12.71
N GLU A 88 2.84 -17.49 12.92
CA GLU A 88 2.82 -16.88 14.26
C GLU A 88 1.39 -16.82 14.83
N GLN A 89 0.40 -16.52 13.98
CA GLN A 89 -0.98 -16.27 14.43
C GLN A 89 -1.86 -17.54 14.46
N PHE A 90 -1.57 -18.55 13.64
CA PHE A 90 -2.37 -19.77 13.50
C PHE A 90 -1.54 -21.04 13.63
N ALA A 91 -2.18 -22.14 14.00
CA ALA A 91 -1.53 -23.44 14.08
C ALA A 91 -1.08 -23.93 12.68
N GLY A 92 0.23 -24.10 12.50
CA GLY A 92 0.83 -24.61 11.27
C GLY A 92 2.29 -24.19 11.15
N SER A 93 3.11 -24.98 10.44
CA SER A 93 4.49 -24.59 10.18
C SER A 93 4.56 -23.54 9.07
N TYR A 94 5.58 -22.67 9.10
CA TYR A 94 5.90 -21.75 8.01
C TYR A 94 5.89 -22.45 6.64
N LYS A 95 6.47 -23.65 6.56
CA LYS A 95 6.53 -24.45 5.32
C LYS A 95 5.14 -24.84 4.82
N THR A 96 4.23 -25.19 5.73
CA THR A 96 2.85 -25.55 5.38
C THR A 96 2.12 -24.36 4.76
N TRP A 97 2.20 -23.19 5.41
CA TRP A 97 1.56 -21.97 4.90
C TRP A 97 2.17 -21.48 3.59
N ALA A 98 3.50 -21.53 3.45
CA ALA A 98 4.18 -21.17 2.20
C ALA A 98 3.73 -22.05 1.02
N ILE A 99 3.58 -23.37 1.22
CA ILE A 99 3.09 -24.28 0.19
C ILE A 99 1.63 -23.97 -0.18
N ILE A 100 0.78 -23.73 0.81
CA ILE A 100 -0.64 -23.38 0.59
C ILE A 100 -0.75 -22.12 -0.26
N PHE A 101 -0.06 -21.03 0.12
CA PHE A 101 -0.12 -19.77 -0.63
C PHE A 101 0.46 -19.90 -2.04
N THR A 102 1.52 -20.69 -2.22
CA THR A 102 2.11 -20.94 -3.54
C THR A 102 1.14 -21.68 -4.46
N ILE A 103 0.50 -22.75 -3.97
CA ILE A 103 -0.48 -23.53 -4.75
C ILE A 103 -1.69 -22.64 -5.09
N MET A 104 -2.25 -21.93 -4.10
CA MET A 104 -3.39 -21.04 -4.30
C MET A 104 -3.08 -19.94 -5.34
N SER A 105 -1.91 -19.28 -5.21
CA SER A 105 -1.47 -18.26 -6.16
C SER A 105 -1.32 -18.83 -7.57
N THR A 106 -0.77 -20.04 -7.70
CA THR A 106 -0.61 -20.73 -8.99
C THR A 106 -1.97 -21.03 -9.64
N LEU A 107 -2.95 -21.50 -8.85
CA LEU A 107 -4.30 -21.79 -9.35
C LEU A 107 -5.04 -20.53 -9.83
N ILE A 108 -4.85 -19.39 -9.16
CA ILE A 108 -5.46 -18.13 -9.56
C ILE A 108 -4.73 -17.57 -10.80
N ALA A 109 -3.40 -17.66 -10.84
CA ALA A 109 -2.59 -17.16 -11.94
C ALA A 109 -2.89 -17.84 -13.29
N THR A 110 -3.34 -19.10 -13.29
CA THR A 110 -3.73 -19.80 -14.53
C THR A 110 -5.04 -19.30 -15.15
N GLN A 111 -5.86 -18.52 -14.43
CA GLN A 111 -7.10 -17.92 -14.95
C GLN A 111 -6.86 -16.66 -15.81
N GLY A 112 -5.61 -16.17 -15.88
CA GLY A 112 -5.23 -15.01 -16.67
C GLY A 112 -5.29 -13.67 -15.91
N LEU A 113 -4.68 -12.65 -16.51
CA LEU A 113 -4.48 -11.33 -15.88
C LEU A 113 -5.80 -10.61 -15.59
N GLU A 114 -6.76 -10.64 -16.51
CA GLU A 114 -8.05 -9.96 -16.34
C GLU A 114 -8.82 -10.49 -15.12
N PHE A 115 -8.83 -11.80 -14.90
CA PHE A 115 -9.45 -12.41 -13.73
C PHE A 115 -8.76 -11.98 -12.42
N VAL A 116 -7.42 -12.02 -12.42
CA VAL A 116 -6.61 -11.58 -11.27
C VAL A 116 -6.91 -10.12 -10.94
N MET A 117 -6.96 -9.26 -11.96
CA MET A 117 -7.23 -7.83 -11.81
C MET A 117 -8.67 -7.55 -11.36
N ALA A 118 -9.66 -8.31 -11.85
CA ALA A 118 -11.05 -8.15 -11.43
C ALA A 118 -11.26 -8.41 -9.93
N ILE A 119 -10.48 -9.35 -9.35
CA ILE A 119 -10.50 -9.62 -7.90
C ILE A 119 -9.58 -8.64 -7.15
N ALA A 120 -8.39 -8.37 -7.67
CA ALA A 120 -7.40 -7.55 -6.98
C ALA A 120 -7.79 -6.06 -6.96
N ALA A 121 -8.40 -5.52 -8.00
CA ALA A 121 -8.76 -4.10 -8.09
C ALA A 121 -9.65 -3.61 -6.93
N PRO A 122 -10.78 -4.25 -6.59
CA PRO A 122 -11.60 -3.81 -5.45
C PRO A 122 -10.89 -4.03 -4.11
N VAL A 123 -10.12 -5.11 -3.96
CA VAL A 123 -9.38 -5.41 -2.73
C VAL A 123 -8.27 -4.38 -2.47
N ILE A 124 -7.49 -4.07 -3.50
CA ILE A 124 -6.44 -3.04 -3.44
C ILE A 124 -7.08 -1.67 -3.27
N GLY A 125 -8.15 -1.36 -4.01
CA GLY A 125 -8.93 -0.12 -3.89
C GLY A 125 -9.37 0.15 -2.45
N PHE A 126 -9.84 -0.88 -1.75
CA PHE A 126 -10.22 -0.78 -0.34
C PHE A 126 -9.02 -0.64 0.61
N LEU A 127 -7.95 -1.41 0.38
CA LEU A 127 -6.82 -1.49 1.30
C LEU A 127 -5.79 -0.37 1.16
N TYR A 128 -5.66 0.24 -0.03
CA TYR A 128 -4.57 1.17 -0.28
C TYR A 128 -4.67 2.47 0.56
N PRO A 129 -5.84 3.13 0.73
CA PRO A 129 -5.89 4.36 1.52
C PRO A 129 -5.55 4.15 3.00
N PRO A 130 -6.15 3.16 3.72
CA PRO A 130 -5.83 2.97 5.13
C PRO A 130 -4.40 2.47 5.33
N ALA A 131 -3.86 1.66 4.41
CA ALA A 131 -2.46 1.22 4.48
C ALA A 131 -1.49 2.41 4.34
N ILE A 132 -1.72 3.32 3.37
CA ILE A 132 -0.88 4.52 3.22
C ILE A 132 -1.04 5.45 4.44
N ALA A 133 -2.27 5.65 4.93
CA ALA A 133 -2.51 6.45 6.12
C ALA A 133 -1.76 5.91 7.35
N LEU A 134 -1.82 4.59 7.57
CA LEU A 134 -1.08 3.89 8.62
C LEU A 134 0.44 4.11 8.51
N ILE A 135 1.00 3.91 7.32
CA ILE A 135 2.44 4.11 7.08
C ILE A 135 2.84 5.57 7.37
N LEU A 136 2.09 6.54 6.84
CA LEU A 136 2.40 7.96 7.04
C LEU A 136 2.33 8.38 8.51
N VAL A 137 1.28 7.99 9.22
CA VAL A 137 1.15 8.30 10.65
C VAL A 137 2.30 7.66 11.44
N THR A 138 2.65 6.41 11.13
CA THR A 138 3.74 5.68 11.80
C THR A 138 5.10 6.32 11.54
N LEU A 139 5.32 6.89 10.35
CA LEU A 139 6.54 7.63 10.02
C LEU A 139 6.60 9.02 10.69
N ILE A 140 5.45 9.65 10.94
CA ILE A 140 5.37 10.98 11.57
C ILE A 140 5.43 10.89 13.10
N GLU A 141 4.87 9.84 13.71
CA GLU A 141 4.81 9.66 15.17
C GLU A 141 6.18 9.89 15.89
N PRO A 142 7.32 9.35 15.42
CA PRO A 142 8.61 9.57 16.05
C PRO A 142 9.00 11.05 16.18
N LEU A 143 8.54 11.92 15.28
CA LEU A 143 8.84 13.36 15.31
C LEU A 143 8.15 14.08 16.48
N PHE A 144 7.01 13.56 16.93
CA PHE A 144 6.20 14.15 18.01
C PHE A 144 6.30 13.39 19.33
N ARG A 145 7.11 12.31 19.37
CA ARG A 145 7.30 11.43 20.52
C ARG A 145 7.75 12.14 21.80
N SER A 146 8.43 13.29 21.68
CA SER A 146 8.85 14.11 22.83
C SER A 146 7.73 14.97 23.42
N ARG A 147 6.62 15.16 22.70
CA ARG A 147 5.54 16.09 23.06
C ARG A 147 4.27 15.39 23.48
N THR A 148 3.90 14.30 22.79
CA THR A 148 2.62 13.62 23.03
C THR A 148 2.59 12.27 22.33
N ARG A 149 1.83 11.32 22.90
CA ARG A 149 1.52 10.04 22.28
C ARG A 149 0.35 10.19 21.31
N PHE A 150 0.54 9.74 20.08
CA PHE A 150 -0.51 9.72 19.06
C PHE A 150 -1.59 8.70 19.44
N THR A 151 -2.74 9.20 19.88
CA THR A 151 -3.92 8.36 20.11
C THR A 151 -5.00 8.74 19.11
N TRP A 152 -5.39 10.01 19.10
CA TRP A 152 -6.37 10.54 18.15
C TRP A 152 -5.76 10.79 16.77
N ALA A 153 -4.48 11.21 16.72
CA ALA A 153 -3.71 11.36 15.49
C ALA A 153 -3.46 10.01 14.77
N PHE A 154 -3.57 8.88 15.48
CA PHE A 154 -3.56 7.55 14.89
C PHE A 154 -4.96 7.12 14.48
N PHE A 155 -5.91 7.13 15.42
CA PHE A 155 -7.26 6.60 15.20
C PHE A 155 -8.04 7.32 14.10
N LEU A 156 -8.13 8.65 14.14
CA LEU A 156 -8.99 9.42 13.22
C LEU A 156 -8.64 9.26 11.73
N PRO A 157 -7.39 9.48 11.28
CA PRO A 157 -7.07 9.36 9.85
C PRO A 157 -7.26 7.95 9.31
N ILE A 158 -6.98 6.91 10.11
CA ILE A 158 -7.15 5.51 9.69
C ILE A 158 -8.63 5.19 9.51
N TRP A 159 -9.47 5.53 10.49
CA TRP A 159 -10.91 5.27 10.39
C TRP A 159 -11.57 6.06 9.27
N VAL A 160 -11.17 7.32 9.06
CA VAL A 160 -11.62 8.11 7.92
C VAL A 160 -11.18 7.45 6.61
N ALA A 161 -9.94 6.97 6.50
CA ALA A 161 -9.46 6.26 5.32
C ALA A 161 -10.27 4.96 5.08
N VAL A 162 -10.53 4.17 6.11
CA VAL A 162 -11.33 2.93 6.02
C VAL A 162 -12.76 3.23 5.58
N ILE A 163 -13.42 4.20 6.20
CA ILE A 163 -14.79 4.57 5.85
C ILE A 163 -14.85 5.08 4.41
N TRP A 164 -13.91 5.96 4.03
CA TRP A 164 -13.84 6.48 2.66
C TRP A 164 -13.65 5.36 1.64
N SER A 165 -12.70 4.45 1.90
CA SER A 165 -12.41 3.32 1.02
C SER A 165 -13.58 2.35 0.94
N ALA A 166 -14.32 2.15 2.03
CA ALA A 166 -15.53 1.33 2.06
C ALA A 166 -16.62 1.93 1.16
N ILE A 167 -16.81 3.26 1.21
CA ILE A 167 -17.79 3.95 0.37
C ILE A 167 -17.38 3.86 -1.11
N GLU A 168 -16.12 4.14 -1.44
CA GLU A 168 -15.62 4.04 -2.83
C GLU A 168 -15.72 2.61 -3.38
N THR A 169 -15.43 1.60 -2.55
CA THR A 169 -15.55 0.19 -2.93
C THR A 169 -17.03 -0.21 -3.09
N ALA A 170 -17.93 0.29 -2.25
CA ALA A 170 -19.36 0.05 -2.41
C ALA A 170 -19.89 0.67 -3.72
N ILE A 171 -19.45 1.89 -4.05
CA ILE A 171 -19.79 2.56 -5.31
C ILE A 171 -19.28 1.75 -6.51
N SER A 172 -18.03 1.26 -6.47
CA SER A 172 -17.43 0.49 -7.57
C SER A 172 -18.11 -0.88 -7.79
N LEU A 173 -18.70 -1.44 -6.74
CA LEU A 173 -19.54 -2.66 -6.81
C LEU A 173 -20.99 -2.38 -7.23
N GLY A 174 -21.37 -1.12 -7.48
CA GLY A 174 -22.71 -0.71 -7.88
C GLY A 174 -23.72 -0.66 -6.73
N TRP A 175 -23.26 -0.69 -5.48
CA TRP A 175 -24.14 -0.66 -4.31
C TRP A 175 -24.50 0.77 -3.94
N ALA A 176 -25.79 1.13 -4.06
CA ALA A 176 -26.33 2.43 -3.66
C ALA A 176 -25.54 3.63 -4.22
N ALA A 177 -24.99 3.49 -5.44
CA ALA A 177 -24.11 4.48 -6.05
C ALA A 177 -24.75 5.88 -6.07
N ASP A 178 -26.02 6.00 -6.46
CA ASP A 178 -26.72 7.28 -6.54
C ASP A 178 -26.77 8.05 -5.19
N VAL A 179 -26.77 7.33 -4.06
CA VAL A 179 -26.81 7.92 -2.71
C VAL A 179 -25.41 8.18 -2.18
N LEU A 180 -24.44 7.33 -2.53
CA LEU A 180 -23.07 7.39 -2.00
C LEU A 180 -22.15 8.30 -2.81
N THR A 181 -22.34 8.42 -4.12
CA THR A 181 -21.50 9.25 -5.00
C THR A 181 -21.42 10.71 -4.53
N PRO A 182 -22.51 11.39 -4.11
CA PRO A 182 -22.42 12.75 -3.60
C PRO A 182 -21.55 12.90 -2.34
N LEU A 183 -21.41 11.84 -1.52
CA LEU A 183 -20.61 11.87 -0.29
C LEU A 183 -19.10 11.89 -0.56
N VAL A 184 -18.69 11.51 -1.75
CA VAL A 184 -17.28 11.33 -2.13
C VAL A 184 -16.89 12.29 -3.25
N ALA A 185 -17.82 12.63 -4.16
CA ALA A 185 -17.60 13.48 -5.32
C ALA A 185 -17.21 14.93 -4.99
N TRP A 186 -17.43 15.41 -3.75
CA TRP A 186 -17.00 16.74 -3.34
C TRP A 186 -15.48 16.83 -3.10
N ALA A 187 -14.81 15.69 -2.88
CA ALA A 187 -13.39 15.72 -2.55
C ALA A 187 -12.53 16.10 -3.76
N PRO A 188 -11.54 16.98 -3.57
CA PRO A 188 -10.57 17.27 -4.62
C PRO A 188 -9.79 15.99 -4.96
N LEU A 189 -9.36 15.87 -6.22
CA LEU A 189 -8.65 14.69 -6.73
C LEU A 189 -9.49 13.38 -6.78
N GLN A 190 -10.81 13.45 -6.64
CA GLN A 190 -11.67 12.27 -6.83
C GLN A 190 -11.49 11.65 -8.22
N ASP A 191 -11.36 12.47 -9.26
CA ASP A 191 -11.14 12.01 -10.64
C ASP A 191 -9.83 11.22 -10.82
N ALA A 192 -8.84 11.46 -9.96
CA ALA A 192 -7.57 10.75 -9.95
C ALA A 192 -7.58 9.53 -9.01
N GLY A 193 -8.72 9.21 -8.38
CA GLY A 193 -8.84 8.18 -7.36
C GLY A 193 -8.11 8.53 -6.06
N LEU A 194 -7.89 9.81 -5.76
CA LEU A 194 -7.17 10.27 -4.56
C LEU A 194 -8.04 11.12 -3.63
N GLY A 195 -9.37 11.02 -3.72
CA GLY A 195 -10.27 11.87 -2.94
C GLY A 195 -10.21 11.64 -1.43
N TRP A 196 -9.71 10.49 -0.98
CA TRP A 196 -9.49 10.22 0.45
C TRP A 196 -8.38 11.08 1.07
N VAL A 197 -7.42 11.58 0.27
CA VAL A 197 -6.21 12.23 0.78
C VAL A 197 -6.55 13.46 1.62
N VAL A 198 -7.46 14.30 1.14
CA VAL A 198 -7.84 15.54 1.84
C VAL A 198 -8.62 15.27 3.13
N PRO A 199 -9.69 14.45 3.13
CA PRO A 199 -10.38 14.02 4.35
C PRO A 199 -9.44 13.41 5.39
N VAL A 200 -8.53 12.53 4.97
CA VAL A 200 -7.56 11.88 5.87
C VAL A 200 -6.55 12.88 6.43
N ALA A 201 -6.06 13.82 5.61
CA ALA A 201 -5.17 14.89 6.08
C ALA A 201 -5.84 15.81 7.10
N ILE A 202 -7.11 16.18 6.89
CA ILE A 202 -7.89 16.96 7.85
C ILE A 202 -8.09 16.17 9.15
N ALA A 203 -8.46 14.89 9.05
CA ALA A 203 -8.64 14.02 10.22
C ALA A 203 -7.34 13.85 11.03
N PHE A 204 -6.21 13.72 10.35
CA PHE A 204 -4.89 13.70 10.99
C PHE A 204 -4.60 15.01 11.71
N ALA A 205 -4.82 16.16 11.07
CA ALA A 205 -4.59 17.48 11.68
C ALA A 205 -5.46 17.70 12.93
N ILE A 206 -6.74 17.29 12.88
CA ILE A 206 -7.65 17.34 14.04
C ILE A 206 -7.16 16.41 15.15
N GLY A 207 -6.80 15.17 14.81
CA GLY A 207 -6.29 14.20 15.79
C GLY A 207 -5.00 14.68 16.46
N LEU A 208 -4.11 15.28 15.68
CA LEU A 208 -2.88 15.89 16.17
C LEU A 208 -3.16 17.07 17.10
N ALA A 209 -4.10 17.96 16.73
CA ALA A 209 -4.49 19.08 17.58
C ALA A 209 -5.07 18.62 18.93
N ILE A 210 -5.89 17.56 18.93
CA ILE A 210 -6.45 16.97 20.17
C ILE A 210 -5.33 16.38 21.04
N ASP A 211 -4.43 15.61 20.44
CA ASP A 211 -3.33 14.96 21.16
C ASP A 211 -2.30 15.98 21.69
N LEU A 212 -2.12 17.14 21.03
CA LEU A 212 -1.32 18.24 21.55
C LEU A 212 -2.03 19.03 22.65
N ALA A 213 -3.35 19.19 22.56
CA ALA A 213 -4.15 19.87 23.58
C ALA A 213 -4.32 19.03 24.86
N ARG A 214 -4.23 17.70 24.74
CA ARG A 214 -4.29 16.73 25.86
C ARG A 214 -3.07 15.81 25.81
N PRO A 215 -1.87 16.33 26.10
CA PRO A 215 -0.64 15.55 26.00
C PRO A 215 -0.71 14.38 26.97
N LYS A 216 -0.51 13.18 26.44
CA LYS A 216 -0.32 11.97 27.23
C LYS A 216 1.17 11.72 27.43
N SER A 217 1.51 11.20 28.60
CA SER A 217 2.87 10.81 28.95
C SER A 217 3.47 9.88 27.89
N PRO A 218 4.70 10.14 27.42
CA PRO A 218 5.35 9.29 26.44
C PRO A 218 5.61 7.90 27.05
N LEU A 219 5.49 6.86 26.22
CA LEU A 219 5.87 5.50 26.60
C LEU A 219 7.39 5.32 26.51
N LYS A 220 7.97 4.59 27.47
CA LYS A 220 9.36 4.13 27.40
C LYS A 220 9.55 3.23 26.18
N LEU A 221 10.75 3.29 25.59
CA LEU A 221 11.04 2.59 24.33
C LEU A 221 10.91 1.08 24.52
N GLY A 222 9.99 0.45 23.78
CA GLY A 222 9.79 -1.01 23.82
C GLY A 222 8.98 -1.51 25.02
N THR A 223 8.32 -0.64 25.79
CA THR A 223 7.44 -1.05 26.89
C THR A 223 6.08 -0.35 26.83
N VAL A 224 5.09 -0.94 27.50
CA VAL A 224 3.74 -0.34 27.71
C VAL A 224 3.72 0.58 28.94
N GLU A 225 4.91 0.92 29.46
CA GLU A 225 5.06 1.79 30.63
C GLU A 225 5.31 3.23 30.19
N THR A 226 4.58 4.16 30.81
CA THR A 226 4.87 5.59 30.64
C THR A 226 6.21 5.95 31.28
N VAL A 227 6.83 7.04 30.83
CA VAL A 227 8.04 7.59 31.47
C VAL A 227 7.78 7.94 32.95
N GLU A 228 6.56 8.30 33.32
CA GLU A 228 6.12 8.50 34.71
C GLU A 228 5.89 7.20 35.52
N GLY A 229 5.91 6.02 34.91
CA GLY A 229 5.74 4.74 35.61
C GLY A 229 4.30 4.25 35.75
N ASP A 230 3.33 4.93 35.15
CA ASP A 230 1.96 4.41 35.04
C ASP A 230 1.89 3.31 33.98
N HIS A 231 1.32 2.16 34.37
CA HIS A 231 0.97 1.07 33.47
C HIS A 231 -0.27 1.47 32.66
N VAL A 232 -0.11 1.64 31.35
CA VAL A 232 -1.26 1.80 30.47
C VAL A 232 -1.84 0.40 30.25
N ASN A 233 -2.92 0.07 30.96
CA ASN A 233 -3.65 -1.16 30.72
C ASN A 233 -4.15 -1.17 29.27
N ALA A 234 -3.79 -2.24 28.56
CA ALA A 234 -4.22 -2.53 27.20
C ALA A 234 -5.74 -2.71 27.10
#